data_AF-A0A835Q8H1-F1
#
_entry.id   AF-A0A835Q8H1-F1
#
_cell.length_a   1.000
_cell.length_b   1.000
_cell.length_c   1.000
_cell.angle_alpha   90.00
_cell.angle_beta   90.00
_cell.angle_gamma   90.00
#
_symmetry.space_group_name_H-M   'P 1'
#
loop_
_entity.id
_entity.type
_entity.pdbx_description
1 polymer ?
#
loop_
_entity_poly.entity_id
_entity_poly.type
_entity_poly.pdbx_seq_one_letter_code
_entity_poly.pdbx_strand_id
1 'polypeptide(L)'
;MIEGNYQEALKVYEEMVKEEPRDFRPYLCQGIVYVLMKKMDEAGKNFKQYRKLVPKNHPYAQLFENSLSGLSASLRMNSASEEVGSVKT
;
A
#
# COMPACT_ATOMS: atom_id res chain seq x y z
N MET A 1 -17.53 -10.22 4.01
CA MET A 1 -16.39 -10.96 4.60
C MET A 1 -15.04 -10.57 3.98
N ILE A 2 -14.91 -9.39 3.35
CA ILE A 2 -13.69 -9.04 2.61
C ILE A 2 -12.52 -8.69 3.57
N GLU A 3 -12.82 -8.10 4.72
CA GLU A 3 -11.82 -7.72 5.73
C GLU A 3 -11.04 -8.91 6.31
N GLY A 4 -11.68 -10.07 6.49
CA GLY A 4 -11.00 -11.28 6.97
C GLY A 4 -9.95 -11.80 5.98
N ASN A 5 -10.23 -11.67 4.68
CA ASN A 5 -9.31 -12.08 3.60
C ASN A 5 -8.08 -11.16 3.56
N TYR A 6 -8.23 -9.87 3.85
CA TYR A 6 -7.09 -8.94 3.93
C TYR A 6 -6.15 -9.24 5.09
N GLN A 7 -6.68 -9.63 6.25
CA GLN A 7 -5.87 -9.98 7.42
C GLN A 7 -5.08 -11.28 7.18
N GLU A 8 -5.67 -12.27 6.53
CA GLU A 8 -4.98 -13.49 6.13
C GLU A 8 -3.89 -13.21 5.09
N ALA A 9 -4.18 -12.38 4.07
CA ALA A 9 -3.18 -11.95 3.10
C ALA A 9 -1.99 -11.25 3.76
N LEU A 10 -2.24 -10.37 4.75
CA LEU A 10 -1.18 -9.70 5.50
C LEU A 10 -0.29 -10.70 6.25
N LYS A 11 -0.85 -11.76 6.85
CA LYS A 11 -0.06 -12.80 7.53
C LYS A 11 0.87 -13.52 6.55
N VAL A 12 0.37 -13.92 5.38
CA VAL A 12 1.18 -14.57 4.34
C VAL A 12 2.35 -13.66 3.93
N TYR A 13 2.07 -12.39 3.66
CA TYR A 13 3.14 -11.45 3.29
C TYR A 13 4.11 -11.16 4.44
N GLU A 14 3.66 -11.20 5.69
CA GLU A 14 4.54 -11.05 6.84
C GLU A 14 5.53 -12.22 6.96
N GLU A 15 5.08 -13.45 6.70
CA GLU A 15 5.97 -14.61 6.62
C GLU A 15 6.98 -14.45 5.48
N MET A 16 6.55 -13.99 4.30
CA MET A 16 7.47 -13.72 3.19
C MET A 16 8.53 -12.67 3.54
N VAL A 17 8.16 -11.64 4.32
CA VAL A 17 9.11 -10.63 4.81
C VAL A 17 10.12 -11.23 5.80
N LYS A 18 9.72 -12.20 6.61
CA LYS A 18 10.62 -12.88 7.56
C LYS A 18 11.63 -13.76 6.83
N GLU A 19 11.19 -14.49 5.81
CA GLU A 19 12.06 -15.35 5.01
C GLU A 19 13.03 -14.52 4.13
N GLU A 20 12.50 -13.53 3.41
CA GLU A 20 13.26 -12.73 2.44
C GLU A 20 13.04 -11.22 2.65
N PRO A 21 13.66 -10.61 3.68
CA PRO A 21 13.41 -9.21 4.04
C PRO A 21 13.90 -8.19 3.00
N ARG A 22 14.68 -8.64 2.01
CA ARG A 22 15.14 -7.81 0.88
C ARG A 22 14.25 -7.92 -0.35
N ASP A 23 13.29 -8.83 -0.36
CA ASP A 23 12.29 -8.88 -1.41
C ASP A 23 11.36 -7.68 -1.29
N PHE A 24 11.29 -6.87 -2.34
CA PHE A 24 10.45 -5.68 -2.36
C PHE A 24 8.96 -6.01 -2.56
N ARG A 25 8.63 -7.19 -3.11
CA ARG A 25 7.27 -7.55 -3.53
C ARG A 25 6.29 -7.66 -2.37
N PRO A 26 6.62 -8.33 -1.23
CA PRO A 26 5.73 -8.39 -0.08
C PRO A 26 5.36 -7.00 0.45
N TYR A 27 6.31 -6.07 0.50
CA TYR A 27 6.04 -4.69 0.93
C TYR A 27 5.11 -3.94 -0.05
N LEU A 28 5.25 -4.15 -1.35
CA LEU A 28 4.32 -3.59 -2.33
C LEU A 28 2.90 -4.14 -2.11
N CYS A 29 2.77 -5.45 -1.96
CA CYS A 29 1.48 -6.12 -1.76
C CYS A 29 0.82 -5.73 -0.43
N GLN A 30 1.57 -5.71 0.68
CA GLN A 30 1.09 -5.24 1.98
C GLN A 30 0.58 -3.80 1.89
N GLY A 31 1.31 -2.92 1.20
CA GLY A 31 0.88 -1.53 1.00
C GLY A 31 -0.46 -1.43 0.26
N ILE A 32 -0.68 -2.23 -0.79
CA ILE A 32 -1.95 -2.28 -1.52
C ILE A 32 -3.07 -2.80 -0.63
N VAL A 33 -2.84 -3.88 0.12
CA VAL A 33 -3.84 -4.43 1.06
C VAL A 33 -4.23 -3.39 2.12
N TYR A 34 -3.27 -2.66 2.67
CA TYR A 34 -3.55 -1.58 3.62
C TYR A 34 -4.38 -0.44 3.00
N VAL A 35 -4.17 -0.09 1.72
CA VAL A 35 -5.07 0.87 1.04
C VAL A 35 -6.48 0.33 0.91
N LEU A 36 -6.65 -0.95 0.55
CA LEU A 36 -7.98 -1.57 0.49
C LEU A 36 -8.69 -1.58 1.86
N MET A 37 -7.92 -1.65 2.94
CA MET A 37 -8.39 -1.52 4.32
C MET A 37 -8.54 -0.06 4.80
N LYS A 38 -8.30 0.93 3.94
CA LYS A 38 -8.27 2.37 4.27
C LYS A 38 -7.23 2.78 5.35
N LYS A 39 -6.19 1.98 5.55
CA LYS A 39 -5.11 2.21 6.51
C LYS A 39 -3.92 2.89 5.86
N MET A 40 -4.00 4.21 5.73
CA MET A 40 -3.09 4.96 4.83
C MET A 40 -1.68 5.13 5.39
N ASP A 41 -1.54 5.21 6.71
CA ASP A 41 -0.23 5.31 7.37
C ASP A 41 0.58 4.01 7.18
N GLU A 42 -0.06 2.86 7.38
CA GLU A 42 0.55 1.55 7.16
C GLU A 42 0.88 1.32 5.69
N ALA A 43 -0.02 1.72 4.78
CA ALA A 43 0.26 1.67 3.34
C ALA A 43 1.49 2.49 2.98
N GLY A 44 1.60 3.73 3.50
CA GLY A 44 2.73 4.62 3.25
C GLY A 44 4.06 4.05 3.74
N LYS A 45 4.09 3.43 4.92
CA LYS A 45 5.29 2.75 5.46
C LYS A 45 5.76 1.63 4.56
N ASN A 46 4.83 0.81 4.07
CA ASN A 46 5.12 -0.31 3.18
C ASN A 46 5.63 0.15 1.81
N PHE A 47 4.98 1.15 1.21
CA PHE A 47 5.46 1.73 -0.06
C PHE A 47 6.83 2.40 0.07
N LYS A 48 7.14 3.01 1.23
CA LYS A 48 8.48 3.54 1.51
C LYS A 48 9.52 2.42 1.54
N GLN A 49 9.20 1.27 2.11
CA GLN A 49 10.11 0.13 2.16
C GLN A 49 10.29 -0.51 0.78
N TYR A 50 9.21 -0.71 0.03
CA TYR A 50 9.23 -1.15 -1.36
C TYR A 50 10.19 -0.29 -2.21
N ARG A 51 10.09 1.05 -2.14
CA ARG A 51 10.95 1.97 -2.91
C ARG A 51 12.43 1.89 -2.56
N LYS A 52 12.76 1.52 -1.34
CA LYS A 52 14.17 1.33 -0.93
C LYS A 52 14.77 0.05 -1.50
N LEU A 53 13.94 -0.97 -1.71
CA LEU A 53 14.38 -2.32 -2.08
C LEU A 53 14.29 -2.58 -3.59
N VAL A 54 13.39 -1.90 -4.31
CA VAL A 54 13.27 -2.08 -5.75
C VAL A 54 14.54 -1.61 -6.47
N PRO A 55 15.15 -2.44 -7.32
CA PRO A 55 16.31 -2.02 -8.10
C PRO A 55 15.94 -0.89 -9.08
N LYS A 56 16.81 0.11 -9.21
CA LYS A 56 16.59 1.28 -10.10
C LYS A 56 16.32 0.89 -11.56
N ASN A 57 16.95 -0.19 -12.03
CA ASN A 57 16.82 -0.69 -13.40
C ASN A 57 15.83 -1.86 -13.50
N HIS A 58 14.97 -2.06 -12.49
CA HIS A 58 13.96 -3.11 -12.55
C HIS A 58 13.00 -2.81 -13.71
N PRO A 59 12.75 -3.76 -14.63
CA PRO A 59 12.01 -3.52 -15.88
C PRO A 59 10.59 -3.00 -15.65
N TYR A 60 10.02 -3.27 -14.48
CA TYR A 60 8.67 -2.87 -14.10
C TYR A 60 8.60 -1.75 -13.05
N ALA A 61 9.74 -1.15 -12.65
CA ALA A 61 9.75 -0.11 -11.61
C ALA A 61 8.81 1.06 -11.93
N GLN A 62 8.78 1.51 -13.19
CA GLN A 62 7.88 2.59 -13.62
C GLN A 62 6.40 2.18 -13.57
N LEU A 63 6.06 0.94 -13.92
CA LEU A 63 4.68 0.44 -13.84
C LEU A 63 4.19 0.41 -12.39
N PHE A 64 5.06 -0.01 -11.46
CA PHE A 64 4.74 0.00 -10.04
C PHE A 64 4.55 1.43 -9.53
N GLU A 65 5.44 2.38 -9.86
CA GLU A 65 5.26 3.78 -9.43
C GLU A 65 4.01 4.43 -10.03
N ASN A 66 3.65 4.14 -11.28
CA ASN A 66 2.41 4.63 -11.89
C ASN A 66 1.17 4.04 -11.21
N SER A 67 1.23 2.76 -10.83
CA SER A 67 0.16 2.12 -10.08
C SER A 67 0.00 2.74 -8.69
N LEU A 68 1.11 3.07 -8.02
CA LEU A 68 1.11 3.75 -6.72
C LEU A 68 0.65 5.21 -6.80
N SER A 69 1.01 5.93 -7.87
CA SER A 69 0.58 7.31 -8.06
C SER A 69 -0.94 7.39 -8.25
N GLY A 70 -1.53 6.49 -9.04
CA GLY A 70 -2.98 6.36 -9.19
C GLY A 70 -3.68 5.99 -7.88
N LEU A 71 -3.05 5.14 -7.07
CA LEU A 71 -3.54 4.83 -5.72
C LEU A 71 -3.50 6.08 -4.83
N SER A 72 -2.40 6.84 -4.84
CA SER A 72 -2.25 8.09 -4.08
C SER A 72 -3.19 9.23 -4.51
N ALA A 73 -3.57 9.28 -5.78
CA ALA A 73 -4.58 10.22 -6.27
C ALA A 73 -5.96 9.85 -5.73
N SER A 74 -6.28 8.55 -5.74
CA SER A 74 -7.50 8.01 -5.13
C SER A 74 -7.51 8.23 -3.60
N LEU A 75 -6.33 8.17 -2.95
CA LEU A 75 -6.15 8.47 -1.53
C LEU A 75 -6.45 9.94 -1.19
N ARG A 76 -5.99 10.89 -2.01
CA ARG A 76 -6.27 12.33 -1.83
C ARG A 76 -7.74 12.69 -2.08
N MET A 77 -8.40 11.98 -2.99
CA MET A 77 -9.82 12.20 -3.27
C MET A 77 -10.72 11.73 -2.12
N ASN A 78 -10.37 10.63 -1.43
CA ASN A 78 -11.13 10.17 -0.26
C ASN A 78 -10.97 11.09 0.95
N SER A 79 -9.77 11.56 1.27
CA SER A 79 -9.57 12.50 2.39
C SER A 79 -10.28 13.84 2.17
N ALA A 80 -10.33 14.34 0.94
CA ALA A 80 -11.12 15.55 0.60
C ALA A 80 -12.64 15.34 0.78
N SER A 81 -13.16 14.12 0.58
CA SER A 81 -14.58 13.81 0.80
C SER A 81 -14.94 13.69 2.28
N GLU A 82 -13.99 13.36 3.15
CA GLU A 82 -14.19 13.30 4.61
C GLU A 82 -14.17 14.71 5.24
N GLU A 83 -13.39 15.66 4.71
CA GLU A 83 -13.37 17.06 5.21
C GLU A 83 -14.66 17.85 4.89
N VAL A 84 -15.35 17.55 3.79
CA VAL A 84 -16.61 18.22 3.42
C VAL A 84 -17.79 17.78 4.31
N GLY A 85 -17.66 16.67 5.03
CA GLY A 85 -18.69 16.14 5.94
C GLY A 85 -18.74 16.78 7.33
N SER A 86 -17.73 17.57 7.73
CA SER A 86 -17.63 18.12 9.10
C SER A 86 -18.00 19.60 9.24
N VAL A 87 -18.44 20.29 8.18
CA VAL A 87 -19.04 21.62 8.31
C VAL A 87 -20.54 21.45 8.55
N LYS A 88 -20.89 21.11 9.79
CA LYS A 88 -22.27 21.19 10.28
C LYS A 88 -22.29 21.84 11.66
N THR A 89 -22.27 23.17 11.67
CA THR A 89 -23.08 24.10 12.49
C THR A 89 -22.64 25.52 12.21
#